data_AF-A0A961MX87-F1
#
_entry.id   AF-A0A961MX87-F1
#
_cell.length_a   1.000
_cell.length_b   1.000
_cell.length_c   1.000
_cell.angle_alpha   90.00
_cell.angle_beta   90.00
_cell.angle_gamma   90.00
#
_symmetry.space_group_name_H-M   'P 1'
#
loop_
_entity.id
_entity.type
_entity.pdbx_description
1 polymer ?
#
loop_
_entity_poly.entity_id
_entity_poly.type
_entity_poly.pdbx_seq_one_letter_code
_entity_poly.pdbx_strand_id
1 'polypeptide(L)' 'MSAKIRLTCTECGQVNQFPEDKAQAAPKCGICGHALNTGKVSALDLKTLEKAAKSDDLPLLVDFW' A
#
# COMPACT_ATOMS: atom_id res chain seq x y z
N MET A 1 -19.15 -6.30 -10.02
CA MET A 1 -17.78 -6.71 -9.62
C MET A 1 -17.02 -5.44 -9.29
N SER A 2 -16.38 -5.35 -8.13
CA SER A 2 -15.58 -4.17 -7.74
C SER A 2 -14.26 -4.14 -8.52
N ALA A 3 -13.79 -2.95 -8.87
CA ALA A 3 -12.47 -2.77 -9.49
C ALA A 3 -11.38 -3.29 -8.54
N LYS A 4 -10.26 -3.75 -9.08
CA LYS A 4 -9.11 -4.16 -8.26
C LYS A 4 -8.10 -3.04 -8.25
N ILE A 5 -7.58 -2.73 -7.06
CA ILE A 5 -6.51 -1.76 -6.85
C ILE A 5 -5.27 -2.44 -6.29
N ARG A 6 -4.11 -1.84 -6.52
CA ARG A 6 -2.82 -2.27 -6.02
C ARG A 6 -2.27 -1.29 -4.99
N LEU A 7 -1.62 -1.84 -3.98
CA LEU A 7 -0.95 -1.11 -2.91
C LEU A 7 0.30 -1.86 -2.49
N THR A 8 1.40 -1.13 -2.35
CA THR A 8 2.68 -1.64 -1.88
C THR A 8 2.66 -1.66 -0.35
N CYS A 9 3.02 -2.80 0.23
CA CYS A 9 3.16 -2.94 1.66
C CYS A 9 4.34 -2.09 2.14
N THR A 10 4.08 -1.19 3.08
CA THR A 10 5.08 -0.28 3.66
C THR A 10 6.10 -0.98 4.55
N GLU A 11 5.85 -2.25 4.92
CA GLU A 11 6.74 -3.04 5.79
C GLU A 11 7.66 -3.97 4.98
N CYS A 12 7.09 -4.82 4.11
CA CYS A 12 7.88 -5.81 3.35
C CYS A 12 8.06 -5.47 1.86
N GLY A 13 7.46 -4.38 1.38
CA GLY A 13 7.52 -3.96 -0.03
C GLY A 13 6.72 -4.84 -0.99
N GLN A 14 5.89 -5.78 -0.53
CA GLN A 14 5.06 -6.61 -1.42
C GLN A 14 3.95 -5.77 -2.07
N VAL A 15 3.76 -5.90 -3.39
CA VAL A 15 2.58 -5.34 -4.08
C VAL A 15 1.41 -6.28 -3.83
N ASN A 16 0.34 -5.74 -3.25
CA ASN A 16 -0.89 -6.47 -2.97
C ASN A 16 -1.99 -5.94 -3.87
N GLN A 17 -2.85 -6.84 -4.35
CA GLN A 17 -4.02 -6.48 -5.15
C GLN A 17 -5.29 -6.94 -4.44
N PHE A 18 -6.27 -6.06 -4.32
CA PHE A 18 -7.54 -6.38 -3.67
C PHE A 18 -8.69 -5.53 -4.24
N PRO A 19 -9.96 -5.93 -4.00
CA PRO A 19 -11.12 -5.15 -4.43
C PRO A 19 -11.15 -3.74 -3.81
N GLU A 20 -11.45 -2.73 -4.60
CA GLU A 20 -11.48 -1.31 -4.20
C GLU A 20 -12.46 -1.06 -3.03
N ASP A 21 -13.59 -1.76 -3.03
CA ASP A 21 -14.59 -1.70 -1.95
C ASP A 21 -14.06 -2.19 -0.58
N LYS A 22 -12.90 -2.88 -0.56
CA LYS A 22 -12.21 -3.30 0.65
C LYS A 22 -11.08 -2.37 1.08
N ALA A 23 -10.83 -1.26 0.39
CA ALA A 23 -9.76 -0.32 0.74
C ALA A 23 -9.91 0.28 2.14
N GLN A 24 -11.15 0.45 2.61
CA GLN A 24 -11.45 0.93 3.98
C GLN A 24 -11.59 -0.21 5.00
N ALA A 25 -11.58 -1.48 4.56
CA ALA A 25 -11.77 -2.65 5.43
C ALA A 25 -10.45 -3.17 6.04
N ALA A 26 -9.45 -2.31 6.22
CA ALA A 26 -8.12 -2.63 6.72
C ALA A 26 -7.50 -3.88 6.04
N PRO A 27 -7.27 -3.85 4.71
CA PRO A 27 -6.68 -4.97 4.00
C PRO A 27 -5.28 -5.26 4.51
N LYS A 28 -4.90 -6.55 4.54
CA LYS A 28 -3.60 -7.01 5.05
C LYS A 28 -2.72 -7.48 3.91
N CYS A 29 -1.41 -7.32 4.08
CA CYS A 29 -0.40 -7.86 3.21
C CYS A 29 -0.48 -9.39 3.21
N GLY A 30 -0.57 -9.99 2.02
CA GLY A 30 -0.60 -11.45 1.87
C GLY A 30 0.70 -12.17 2.21
N ILE A 31 1.80 -11.42 2.45
CA ILE A 31 3.12 -11.98 2.76
C ILE A 31 3.49 -11.79 4.25
N CYS A 32 3.46 -10.57 4.77
CA CYS A 32 3.85 -10.30 6.16
C CYS A 32 2.67 -10.03 7.11
N GLY A 33 1.44 -9.95 6.61
CA GLY A 33 0.24 -9.68 7.42
C GLY A 33 0.08 -8.22 7.89
N HIS A 34 1.03 -7.33 7.59
CA HIS A 34 0.95 -5.90 7.91
C HIS A 34 -0.28 -5.25 7.25
N ALA A 35 -0.91 -4.29 7.92
CA ALA A 35 -2.07 -3.57 7.38
C ALA A 35 -1.63 -2.62 6.25
N LEU A 36 -2.25 -2.73 5.07
CA LEU A 36 -1.86 -1.97 3.88
C LEU A 36 -2.38 -0.53 3.88
N ASN A 37 -3.50 -0.29 4.56
CA ASN A 37 -4.07 1.04 4.69
C ASN A 37 -4.54 1.25 6.14
N THR A 38 -3.77 2.01 6.90
CA THR A 38 -4.02 2.26 8.33
C THR A 38 -4.53 3.68 8.62
N GLY A 39 -4.52 4.57 7.62
CA GLY A 39 -4.72 6.01 7.82
C GLY A 39 -3.62 6.68 8.66
N LYS A 40 -2.51 5.99 8.92
CA LYS A 40 -1.35 6.50 9.65
C LYS A 40 -0.15 6.65 8.72
N VAL A 41 0.73 7.60 9.04
CA VAL A 41 2.01 7.77 8.35
C VAL A 41 2.92 6.57 8.66
N SER A 42 3.57 6.04 7.63
CA SER A 42 4.59 5.00 7.74
C SER A 42 5.93 5.55 7.28
N ALA A 43 7.01 5.23 7.99
CA ALA A 43 8.36 5.49 7.50
C ALA A 43 8.66 4.56 6.31
N LEU A 44 9.24 5.10 5.25
CA LEU A 44 9.57 4.35 4.03
C LEU A 44 11.05 4.50 3.71
N ASP A 45 11.68 3.40 3.27
CA ASP A 45 12.97 3.46 2.60
C ASP A 45 12.80 3.84 1.11
N LEU A 46 13.88 4.25 0.46
CA LEU A 46 13.86 4.66 -0.94
C LEU A 46 13.39 3.54 -1.88
N LYS A 47 13.75 2.29 -1.58
CA LYS A 47 13.38 1.14 -2.41
C LYS A 47 11.87 0.90 -2.41
N THR A 48 11.24 1.00 -1.24
CA THR A 48 9.80 0.83 -1.08
C THR A 48 9.05 2.03 -1.65
N LEU A 49 9.57 3.24 -1.45
CA LEU A 49 9.02 4.46 -2.06
C LEU A 49 9.00 4.37 -3.59
N GLU A 50 10.12 4.01 -4.23
CA GLU A 50 10.19 3.86 -5.69
C GLU A 50 9.20 2.82 -6.21
N LYS A 51 9.00 1.75 -5.45
CA LYS A 51 8.09 0.68 -5.82
C LYS A 51 6.63 1.13 -5.69
N ALA A 52 6.27 1.79 -4.59
CA ALA A 52 4.94 2.35 -4.38
C ALA A 52 4.59 3.37 -5.47
N ALA A 53 5.50 4.31 -5.75
CA ALA A 53 5.30 5.34 -6.77
C ALA A 53 5.05 4.79 -8.19
N LYS A 54 5.55 3.58 -8.50
CA LYS A 54 5.40 2.95 -9.82
C LYS A 54 4.20 2.01 -9.92
N SER A 55 3.70 1.49 -8.80
CA SER A 55 2.78 0.34 -8.82
C SER A 55 1.47 0.54 -8.07
N ASP A 56 1.40 1.54 -7.18
CA ASP A 56 0.20 1.79 -6.39
C ASP A 56 -0.84 2.53 -7.23
N ASP A 57 -2.10 2.10 -7.09
CA ASP A 57 -3.22 2.73 -7.79
C ASP A 57 -3.88 3.83 -6.93
N LEU A 58 -3.50 3.97 -5.66
CA LEU A 58 -3.92 5.07 -4.79
C LEU A 58 -2.89 6.21 -4.79
N PRO A 59 -3.32 7.48 -4.67
CA PRO A 59 -2.39 8.61 -4.55
C PRO A 59 -1.45 8.44 -3.35
N LEU A 60 -0.16 8.63 -3.60
CA LEU A 60 0.88 8.58 -2.58
C LEU A 60 1.29 10.01 -2.20
N LEU A 61 1.11 10.35 -0.92
CA LEU A 61 1.65 11.58 -0.32
C LEU A 61 2.89 11.21 0.49
N VAL A 62 4.01 11.88 0.19
CA VAL A 62 5.31 11.62 0.84
C VAL A 62 5.86 12.92 1.40
N ASP A 63 6.24 12.89 2.66
CA ASP A 63 6.94 13.96 3.34
C ASP A 63 8.45 13.70 3.29
N PHE A 64 9.20 14.57 2.63
CA PHE A 64 10.67 14.51 2.54
C PHE A 64 11.25 15.52 3.54
N TRP A 65 11.78 15.00 4.64
CA TRP A 65 12.30 15.77 5.77
C TRP A 65 13.70 15.31 6.16
#